data_AF-Q0DA11-F1
#
_entry.id   AF-Q0DA11-F1
#
_cell.length_a   1.000
_cell.length_b   1.000
_cell.length_c   1.000
_cell.angle_alpha   90.00
_cell.angle_beta   90.00
_cell.angle_gamma   90.00
#
_symmetry.space_group_name_H-M   'P 1'
#
loop_
_entity.id
_entity.type
_entity.pdbx_description
1 polymer ?
#
loop_
_entity_poly.entity_id
_entity_poly.type
_entity_poly.pdbx_seq_one_letter_code
_entity_poly.pdbx_strand_id
1 'polypeptide(L)'
;MFNLAFQIIKKTRDPRWNEEFQFMVDEAPVDDKIHIEVVSKRRGLRLPFRNKESLGHVDINLVDVVNNGRINEKYHLINSRNGMVHVEMKWSTV
;
A
#
# COMPACT_ATOMS: atom_id res chain seq x y z
N MET A 1 6.52 12.75 5.55
CA MET A 1 5.62 11.79 4.88
C MET A 1 6.37 11.15 3.72
N PHE A 2 6.53 9.83 3.72
CA PHE A 2 7.16 9.09 2.63
C PHE A 2 6.10 8.77 1.56
N ASN A 3 6.42 9.00 0.28
CA ASN A 3 5.57 8.65 -0.84
C ASN A 3 6.37 7.76 -1.78
N LEU A 4 5.93 6.50 -1.93
CA LEU A 4 6.58 5.50 -2.77
C LEU A 4 5.55 4.90 -3.73
N ALA A 5 6.04 4.40 -4.86
CA ALA A 5 5.23 3.74 -5.85
C ALA A 5 5.86 2.39 -6.22
N PHE A 6 5.04 1.35 -6.15
CA PHE A 6 5.38 0.02 -6.64
C PHE A 6 5.51 0.00 -8.17
N GLN A 7 6.22 -0.99 -8.69
CA GLN A 7 6.31 -1.25 -10.13
C GLN A 7 4.94 -1.57 -10.75
N ILE A 8 4.77 -1.15 -11.99
CA ILE A 8 3.51 -1.37 -12.72
C ILE A 8 3.46 -2.80 -13.25
N ILE A 9 2.56 -3.61 -12.70
CA ILE A 9 2.21 -4.92 -13.25
C ILE A 9 1.07 -4.74 -14.25
N LYS A 10 1.27 -5.24 -15.48
CA LYS A 10 0.33 -5.04 -16.58
C LYS A 10 -0.63 -6.23 -16.69
N LYS A 11 -1.86 -5.95 -17.13
CA LYS A 11 -2.85 -6.94 -17.59
C LYS A 11 -3.20 -8.04 -16.56
N THR A 12 -3.26 -7.69 -15.27
CA THR A 12 -3.75 -8.59 -14.22
C THR A 12 -4.69 -7.86 -13.27
N ARG A 13 -5.61 -8.62 -12.65
CA ARG A 13 -6.45 -8.17 -11.53
C ARG A 13 -5.99 -8.70 -10.17
N ASP A 14 -5.02 -9.62 -10.18
CA ASP A 14 -4.35 -10.18 -9.00
C ASP A 14 -2.83 -9.93 -9.12
N PRO A 15 -2.39 -8.67 -9.02
CA PRO A 15 -0.98 -8.32 -9.07
C PRO A 15 -0.24 -8.82 -7.83
N ARG A 16 0.99 -9.33 -8.03
CA ARG A 16 1.91 -9.69 -6.96
C ARG A 16 3.17 -8.85 -7.09
N TRP A 17 3.27 -7.79 -6.30
CA TRP A 17 4.41 -6.88 -6.36
C TRP A 17 5.65 -7.49 -5.71
N ASN A 18 5.50 -8.09 -4.52
CA ASN A 18 6.62 -8.63 -3.74
C ASN A 18 7.78 -7.63 -3.59
N GLU A 19 7.45 -6.34 -3.49
CA GLU A 19 8.42 -5.27 -3.24
C GLU A 19 8.43 -4.95 -1.74
N GLU A 20 9.61 -4.64 -1.23
CA GLU A 20 9.84 -4.28 0.16
C GLU A 20 10.46 -2.89 0.22
N PHE A 21 10.03 -2.11 1.21
CA PHE A 21 10.58 -0.79 1.49
C PHE A 21 10.95 -0.72 2.96
N GLN A 22 12.16 -0.22 3.24
CA GLN A 22 12.65 -0.03 4.61
C GLN A 22 12.76 1.46 4.91
N PHE A 23 12.36 1.83 6.12
CA PHE A 23 12.44 3.18 6.62
C PHE A 23 13.15 3.18 7.97
N MET A 24 14.01 4.17 8.17
CA MET A 24 14.55 4.51 9.48
C MET A 24 13.73 5.68 10.00
N VAL A 25 13.27 5.57 11.25
CA VAL A 25 12.53 6.60 11.95
C VAL A 25 13.20 6.84 13.30
N ASP A 26 13.21 8.09 13.75
CA ASP A 26 13.89 8.47 14.98
C ASP A 26 13.12 7.98 16.23
N GLU A 27 11.80 7.91 16.13
CA GLU A 27 10.89 7.49 17.20
C GLU A 27 9.88 6.44 16.69
N ALA A 28 9.32 5.66 17.61
CA ALA A 28 8.32 4.64 17.27
C ALA A 28 7.05 5.31 16.71
N PRO A 29 6.56 4.93 15.52
CA PRO A 29 5.47 5.61 14.82
C PRO A 29 4.09 5.18 15.37
N VAL A 30 3.85 5.37 16.67
CA VAL A 30 2.64 4.88 17.36
C VAL A 30 1.36 5.62 16.96
N ASP A 31 1.46 6.89 16.60
CA ASP A 31 0.29 7.71 16.19
C ASP A 31 0.14 7.82 14.66
N ASP A 32 1.05 7.18 13.92
CA ASP A 32 1.11 7.26 12.47
C ASP A 32 0.34 6.12 11.79
N LYS A 33 0.04 6.33 10.51
CA LYS A 33 -0.64 5.36 9.64
C LYS A 33 0.08 5.23 8.32
N ILE A 34 0.00 4.04 7.74
CA ILE A 34 0.34 3.83 6.34
C ILE A 34 -0.93 3.86 5.49
N HIS A 35 -0.94 4.74 4.49
CA HIS A 35 -1.98 4.81 3.46
C HIS A 35 -1.50 4.07 2.22
N ILE A 36 -2.26 3.07 1.78
CA ILE A 36 -1.96 2.31 0.56
C ILE A 36 -3.12 2.49 -0.40
N GLU A 37 -2.87 3.14 -1.53
CA GLU A 37 -3.83 3.30 -2.62
C GLU A 37 -3.45 2.40 -3.81
N VAL A 38 -4.41 1.62 -4.30
CA VAL A 38 -4.24 0.82 -5.51
C VAL A 38 -4.78 1.61 -6.70
N VAL A 39 -3.91 1.88 -7.68
CA VAL A 39 -4.27 2.70 -8.84
C VAL A 39 -4.07 1.92 -10.14
N SER A 40 -5.10 1.89 -10.99
CA SER A 40 -4.97 1.37 -12.36
C SER A 40 -4.41 2.45 -13.29
N LYS A 41 -3.46 2.07 -14.15
CA LYS A 41 -2.96 2.94 -15.23
C LYS A 41 -3.47 2.44 -16.58
N ARG A 42 -4.52 3.07 -17.11
CA ARG A 42 -5.04 2.75 -18.45
C ARG A 42 -4.12 3.35 -19.52
N ARG A 43 -3.74 2.59 -20.54
CA ARG A 43 -3.16 3.15 -21.78
C ARG A 43 -4.32 3.41 -22.74
N GLY A 44 -4.81 4.64 -22.80
CA GLY A 44 -5.90 5.07 -23.68
C GLY A 44 -5.59 6.38 -24.40
N LEU A 45 -5.83 6.40 -25.71
CA LEU A 45 -5.26 7.26 -26.77
C LEU A 45 -5.64 8.77 -26.75
N ARG A 46 -6.22 9.37 -25.70
CA ARG A 46 -6.73 10.76 -25.85
C ARG A 46 -6.36 11.80 -24.79
N LEU A 47 -5.98 11.45 -23.57
CA LEU A 47 -5.57 12.45 -22.56
C LEU A 47 -4.55 11.89 -21.56
N PRO A 48 -3.28 12.37 -21.52
CA PRO A 48 -2.24 11.82 -20.64
C PRO A 48 -2.54 11.98 -19.13
N PHE A 49 -3.38 12.94 -18.74
CA PHE A 49 -3.64 13.30 -17.34
C PHE A 49 -4.83 12.59 -16.68
N ARG A 50 -5.64 11.83 -17.43
CA ARG A 50 -6.85 11.12 -16.93
C ARG A 50 -6.69 9.59 -16.88
N ASN A 51 -5.46 9.10 -16.93
CA ASN A 51 -5.16 7.68 -17.13
C ASN A 51 -4.96 6.88 -15.84
N LYS A 52 -5.13 7.51 -14.68
CA LYS A 52 -5.05 6.88 -13.37
C LYS A 52 -6.44 6.82 -12.75
N GLU A 53 -6.87 5.63 -12.38
CA GLU A 53 -8.16 5.38 -11.72
C GLU A 53 -7.89 4.66 -10.42
N SER A 54 -8.34 5.22 -9.29
CA SER A 54 -8.27 4.57 -7.99
C SER A 54 -9.15 3.33 -7.99
N LEU A 55 -8.60 2.20 -7.54
CA LEU A 55 -9.29 0.93 -7.37
C LEU A 55 -9.69 0.68 -5.90
N GLY A 56 -9.33 1.62 -5.01
CA GLY A 56 -9.55 1.57 -3.57
C GLY A 56 -8.27 1.79 -2.77
N HIS A 57 -8.42 1.95 -1.46
CA HIS A 57 -7.31 2.21 -0.55
C HIS A 57 -7.51 1.52 0.80
N VAL A 58 -6.47 1.51 1.64
CA VAL A 58 -6.53 1.14 3.05
C VAL A 58 -5.66 2.08 3.87
N ASP A 59 -6.09 2.37 5.10
CA ASP A 59 -5.29 3.01 6.13
C ASP A 59 -5.01 1.99 7.23
N ILE A 60 -3.74 1.75 7.55
CA ILE A 60 -3.32 0.79 8.57
C ILE A 60 -2.56 1.56 9.65
N ASN A 61 -2.95 1.42 10.93
CA ASN A 61 -2.26 2.07 12.04
C ASN A 61 -0.91 1.38 12.30
N LEU A 62 0.16 2.17 12.42
CA LEU A 62 1.50 1.62 12.65
C LEU A 62 1.69 1.14 14.09
N VAL A 63 0.84 1.57 15.03
CA VAL A 63 0.81 1.05 16.41
C VAL A 63 0.70 -0.48 16.46
N ASP A 64 -0.04 -1.07 15.53
CA ASP A 64 -0.28 -2.52 15.49
C ASP A 64 1.02 -3.28 15.21
N VAL A 65 1.86 -2.78 14.31
CA VAL A 65 3.16 -3.41 14.02
C VAL A 65 4.21 -3.08 15.08
N VAL A 66 4.16 -1.88 15.67
CA VAL A 66 5.06 -1.51 16.78
C VAL A 66 4.84 -2.43 17.98
N ASN A 67 3.58 -2.69 18.34
CA ASN A 67 3.24 -3.54 19.49
C ASN A 67 3.44 -5.04 19.21
N ASN A 68 3.13 -5.51 18.00
CA ASN A 68 3.20 -6.94 17.66
C ASN A 68 4.57 -7.37 17.08
N GLY A 69 5.43 -6.42 16.73
CA GLY A 69 6.72 -6.63 16.05
C GLY A 69 6.59 -7.02 14.57
N ARG A 70 5.55 -7.76 14.18
CA ARG A 70 5.29 -8.14 12.79
C ARG A 70 3.79 -8.36 12.56
N ILE A 71 3.31 -7.94 11.41
CA ILE A 71 1.94 -8.21 10.93
C ILE A 71 1.99 -8.71 9.48
N ASN A 72 1.07 -9.59 9.13
CA ASN A 72 1.01 -10.21 7.80
C ASN A 72 -0.45 -10.50 7.43
N GLU A 73 -1.15 -9.50 6.92
CA GLU A 73 -2.61 -9.48 6.90
C GLU A 73 -3.19 -9.06 5.55
N LYS A 74 -4.41 -9.53 5.28
CA LYS A 74 -5.19 -9.13 4.10
C LYS A 74 -6.23 -8.09 4.50
N TYR A 75 -6.20 -6.97 3.80
CA TYR A 75 -7.09 -5.85 4.04
C TYR A 75 -8.05 -5.66 2.87
N HIS A 76 -9.35 -5.51 3.17
CA HIS A 76 -10.32 -5.08 2.17
C HIS A 76 -10.11 -3.62 1.81
N LEU A 77 -10.06 -3.33 0.52
CA LEU A 77 -9.91 -1.95 0.04
C LEU A 77 -11.21 -1.19 0.24
N ILE A 78 -11.12 -0.04 0.92
CA ILE A 78 -12.15 0.98 1.01
C ILE A 78 -12.40 1.52 -0.40
N ASN A 79 -13.67 1.82 -0.71
CA ASN A 79 -14.12 2.25 -2.03
C ASN A 79 -13.84 1.24 -3.16
N SER A 80 -13.69 -0.04 -2.82
CA SER A 80 -13.59 -1.14 -3.76
C SER A 80 -14.75 -2.11 -3.59
N ARG A 81 -15.22 -2.72 -4.68
CA ARG A 81 -16.32 -3.70 -4.60
C ARG A 81 -15.87 -5.00 -3.95
N ASN A 82 -14.74 -5.55 -4.41
CA ASN A 82 -14.19 -6.84 -3.98
C ASN A 82 -12.65 -6.80 -3.84
N GLY A 83 -12.04 -5.61 -3.84
CA GLY A 83 -10.59 -5.46 -3.81
C GLY A 83 -10.01 -5.81 -2.44
N MET A 84 -8.86 -6.48 -2.45
CA MET A 84 -8.06 -6.74 -1.25
C MET A 84 -6.59 -6.47 -1.55
N VAL A 85 -5.84 -6.09 -0.52
CA VAL A 85 -4.38 -6.01 -0.55
C VAL A 85 -3.80 -6.85 0.58
N HIS A 86 -2.75 -7.61 0.28
CA HIS A 86 -2.01 -8.38 1.27
C HIS A 86 -0.74 -7.60 1.63
N VAL A 87 -0.57 -7.29 2.91
CA VAL A 87 0.53 -6.45 3.39
C VAL A 87 1.23 -7.14 4.55
N GLU A 88 2.55 -7.19 4.45
CA GLU A 88 3.45 -7.63 5.49
C GLU A 88 4.26 -6.43 6.00
N MET A 89 4.32 -6.24 7.31
CA MET A 89 5.13 -5.20 7.94
C MET A 89 5.88 -5.78 9.12
N LYS A 90 7.07 -5.24 9.37
CA LYS A 90 7.93 -5.61 10.49
C LYS A 90 8.49 -4.36 11.14
N TRP A 91 8.48 -4.36 12.47
CA TRP A 91 9.15 -3.37 13.30
C TRP A 91 10.39 -4.00 13.94
N SER A 92 11.51 -3.29 13.92
CA SER A 92 12.74 -3.71 14.58
C SER A 92 13.42 -2.51 15.20
N THR A 93 13.69 -2.59 16.50
CA THR A 93 14.58 -1.66 17.20
C THR A 93 16.01 -2.17 17.07
N VAL A 94 16.94 -1.29 16.72
CA VAL A 94 18.39 -1.57 16.78
C VAL A 94 18.88 -1.39 18.20
#